data_AF-A0AAW5Y8X1-F1
#
_entry.id   AF-A0AAW5Y8X1-F1
#
_cell.length_a   1.000
_cell.length_b   1.000
_cell.length_c   1.000
_cell.angle_alpha   90.00
_cell.angle_beta   90.00
_cell.angle_gamma   90.00
#
_symmetry.space_group_name_H-M   'P 1'
#
loop_
_entity.id
_entity.type
_entity.pdbx_description
1 polymer ?
#
loop_
_entity_poly.entity_id
_entity_poly.type
_entity_poly.pdbx_seq_one_letter_code
_entity_poly.pdbx_strand_id
1 'polypeptide(L)' 'MARKKQPKYNVGDIVVITLYGTVGKITNVNFLFLLGGYYVIIPNTYIKR' A
#
# COMPACT_ATOMS: atom_id res chain seq x y z
N MET A 1 14.17 22.92 -2.41
CA MET A 1 13.63 21.71 -3.08
C MET A 1 12.76 20.97 -2.08
N ALA A 2 11.43 21.00 -2.23
CA ALA A 2 10.52 20.33 -1.32
C ALA A 2 10.78 18.81 -1.37
N ARG A 3 11.01 18.19 -0.21
CA ARG A 3 11.18 16.72 -0.12
C ARG A 3 9.95 16.06 -0.73
N LYS A 4 10.15 15.34 -1.83
CA LYS A 4 9.10 14.51 -2.44
C LYS A 4 8.64 13.52 -1.36
N LYS A 5 7.35 13.52 -1.05
CA LYS A 5 6.78 12.61 -0.05
C LYS A 5 7.12 11.19 -0.49
N GLN A 6 7.83 10.42 0.33
CA GLN A 6 8.17 9.04 -0.02
C GLN A 6 6.97 8.14 0.31
N PRO A 7 6.71 7.09 -0.48
CA PRO A 7 5.68 6.11 -0.15
C PRO A 7 6.06 5.40 1.16
N LYS A 8 5.06 5.10 1.98
CA LYS A 8 5.27 4.42 3.28
C LYS A 8 5.59 2.93 3.11
N TYR A 9 5.16 2.34 2.00
CA TYR A 9 5.31 0.92 1.70
C TYR A 9 5.90 0.75 0.31
N ASN A 10 6.58 -0.37 0.09
CA ASN A 10 7.18 -0.74 -1.19
C ASN A 10 6.46 -1.93 -1.83
N VAL A 11 6.69 -2.09 -3.13
CA VAL A 11 6.27 -3.29 -3.84
C VAL A 11 7.02 -4.50 -3.28
N GLY A 12 6.29 -5.55 -2.96
CA GLY A 12 6.83 -6.77 -2.36
C GLY A 12 6.58 -6.90 -0.86
N ASP A 13 6.28 -5.80 -0.17
CA ASP A 13 6.01 -5.81 1.27
C ASP A 13 4.73 -6.61 1.57
N ILE A 14 4.78 -7.40 2.64
CA ILE A 14 3.63 -8.08 3.22
C ILE A 14 3.07 -7.18 4.32
N VAL A 15 1.82 -6.77 4.15
CA VAL A 15 1.14 -5.86 5.08
C VAL A 15 -0.09 -6.51 5.69
N VAL A 16 -0.36 -6.17 6.95
CA VAL A 16 -1.57 -6.57 7.66
C VAL A 16 -2.53 -5.38 7.68
N ILE A 17 -3.70 -5.55 7.08
CA ILE A 17 -4.77 -4.57 7.06
C ILE A 17 -5.66 -4.84 8.28
N THR A 18 -5.36 -4.16 9.39
CA THR A 18 -6.03 -4.35 10.68
C THR A 18 -7.52 -4.04 10.64
N LEU A 19 -7.94 -3.10 9.79
CA LEU A 19 -9.36 -2.76 9.56
C LEU A 19 -10.19 -3.97 9.14
N TYR A 20 -9.61 -4.87 8.34
CA TYR A 20 -10.33 -6.02 7.76
C TYR A 20 -9.76 -7.37 8.21
N GLY A 21 -8.76 -7.39 9.09
CA GLY A 21 -8.08 -8.62 9.52
C GLY A 21 -7.44 -9.41 8.37
N THR A 22 -7.03 -8.74 7.30
CA THR A 22 -6.45 -9.39 6.12
C THR A 22 -4.95 -9.17 6.04
N VAL A 23 -4.24 -10.13 5.45
CA VAL A 23 -2.81 -10.06 5.16
C VAL A 23 -2.63 -10.17 3.65
N GLY A 24 -1.87 -9.26 3.04
CA GLY A 24 -1.67 -9.29 1.60
C GLY A 24 -0.32 -8.73 1.19
N LYS A 25 0.09 -9.08 -0.03
CA LYS A 25 1.34 -8.61 -0.62
C LYS A 25 1.08 -7.41 -1.54
N ILE A 26 1.82 -6.33 -1.34
CA ILE A 26 1.77 -5.16 -2.21
C ILE A 26 2.39 -5.51 -3.56
N THR A 27 1.64 -5.32 -4.63
CA THR A 27 2.13 -5.57 -6.01
C THR A 27 2.42 -4.28 -6.77
N ASN A 28 1.80 -3.16 -6.38
CA ASN A 28 2.03 -1.88 -7.03
C ASN A 28 1.79 -0.73 -6.04
N VAL A 29 2.63 0.29 -6.13
CA VAL A 29 2.48 1.56 -5.41
C VAL A 29 2.51 2.66 -6.45
N ASN A 30 1.46 3.48 -6.51
CA ASN A 30 1.39 4.59 -7.44
C ASN A 30 1.01 5.90 -6.76
N PHE A 31 1.53 7.00 -7.29
CA PHE A 31 1.27 8.35 -6.77
C PHE A 31 0.07 8.94 -7.50
N LEU A 32 -0.98 9.25 -6.76
CA LEU A 32 -2.16 9.92 -7.28
C LEU A 32 -2.00 11.43 -7.09
N PHE A 33 -1.58 12.10 -8.16
CA PHE A 33 -1.30 13.55 -8.15
C PHE A 33 -2.49 14.38 -7.67
N LEU A 34 -3.71 14.02 -8.11
CA LEU A 34 -4.94 14.73 -7.76
C LEU A 34 -5.25 14.75 -6.24
N LEU A 35 -4.89 13.68 -5.53
CA LEU A 35 -5.11 13.52 -4.08
C LEU A 35 -3.86 13.81 -3.25
N GLY A 36 -2.73 14.15 -3.88
CA GLY A 36 -1.45 14.39 -3.20
C GLY A 36 -0.94 13.20 -2.36
N GLY A 37 -1.34 11.98 -2.73
CA GLY A 37 -1.14 10.77 -1.93
C GLY A 37 -0.68 9.57 -2.74
N TYR A 38 -0.23 8.52 -2.05
CA TYR A 38 0.09 7.23 -2.66
C TYR A 38 -1.05 6.25 -2.40
N TYR A 39 -1.40 5.47 -3.41
CA TYR A 39 -2.26 4.32 -3.27
C TYR A 39 -1.46 3.04 -3.52
N VAL A 40 -1.89 1.96 -2.87
CA VAL A 40 -1.27 0.65 -2.94
C VAL A 40 -2.27 -0.37 -3.44
N ILE A 41 -1.84 -1.25 -4.35
CA ILE A 41 -2.65 -2.32 -4.90
C ILE A 41 -2.20 -3.63 -4.28
N ILE A 42 -3.17 -4.36 -3.72
CA ILE A 42 -2.98 -5.62 -3.02
C ILE A 42 -4.01 -6.62 -3.58
N PRO A 43 -3.69 -7.33 -4.67
CA PRO A 43 -4.64 -8.21 -5.36
C PRO A 43 -4.81 -9.56 -4.64
N ASN A 44 -3.76 -10.05 -3.97
CA ASN A 44 -3.80 -11.27 -3.18
C ASN A 44 -3.88 -10.93 -1.69
N THR A 45 -5.07 -11.08 -1.13
CA THR A 45 -5.32 -10.96 0.31
C THR A 45 -5.76 -12.30 0.88
N TYR A 46 -5.24 -12.62 2.06
CA TYR A 46 -5.62 -13.77 2.85
C TYR A 46 -6.30 -13.27 4.10
N ILE A 47 -7.47 -13.82 4.41
CA ILE A 47 -8.14 -13.55 5.68
C ILE A 47 -7.38 -14.32 6.75
N LYS A 48 -6.91 -13.60 7.77
CA LYS A 48 -6.33 -14.23 8.96
C LYS A 48 -7.50 -14.71 9.81
N ARG A 49 -7.95 -15.94 9.55
CA ARG A 49 -9.01 -16.61 10.32
C ARG A 49 -8.51 -16.96 11.72
#